data_AF-A0AA97G8J0-F1
#
_entry.id   AF-A0AA97G8J0-F1
#
_cell.length_a   1.000
_cell.length_b   1.000
_cell.length_c   1.000
_cell.angle_alpha   90.00
_cell.angle_beta   90.00
_cell.angle_gamma   90.00
#
_symmetry.space_group_name_H-M   'P 1'
#
loop_
_entity.id
_entity.type
_entity.pdbx_description
1 polymer ?
#
loop_
_entity_poly.entity_id
_entity_poly.type
_entity_poly.pdbx_seq_one_letter_code
_entity_poly.pdbx_strand_id
1 'polypeptide(L)' 'MGKTVSVDYVKGQKLDVYKDKKALDEMTEEELHEAALEDPDAQPLSEEQLKRFKRVNPNLPKKEAGNG' A
#
# COMPACT_ATOMS: atom_id res chain seq x y z
N MET A 1 -9.32 16.79 20.82
CA MET A 1 -10.41 15.85 20.44
C MET A 1 -10.37 15.72 18.92
N GLY A 2 -9.78 14.65 18.39
CA GLY A 2 -9.74 14.41 16.94
C GLY A 2 -11.12 13.98 16.44
N LYS A 3 -11.57 14.56 15.33
CA LYS A 3 -12.83 14.16 14.68
C LYS A 3 -12.52 12.95 13.80
N THR A 4 -13.13 11.80 14.07
CA THR A 4 -13.06 10.64 13.19
C THR A 4 -13.95 10.88 11.99
N VAL A 5 -13.38 10.86 10.78
CA VAL A 5 -14.15 10.92 9.53
C VAL A 5 -14.29 9.50 9.02
N SER A 6 -15.51 8.95 9.04
CA SER A 6 -15.84 7.67 8.42
C SER A 6 -16.30 7.90 6.98
N VAL A 7 -15.66 7.22 6.03
CA VAL A 7 -16.04 7.24 4.60
C VAL A 7 -16.58 5.87 4.24
N ASP A 8 -17.86 5.81 3.87
CA ASP A 8 -18.52 4.57 3.45
C ASP A 8 -18.43 4.43 1.93
N TYR A 9 -17.92 3.29 1.45
CA TYR A 9 -17.79 2.97 0.03
C TYR A 9 -18.79 1.91 -0.41
N VAL A 10 -19.44 2.14 -1.55
CA VAL A 10 -20.41 1.19 -2.12
C VAL A 10 -19.72 0.24 -3.10
N LYS A 11 -20.11 -1.04 -3.11
CA LYS A 11 -19.59 -2.03 -4.07
C LYS A 11 -19.87 -1.58 -5.50
N GLY A 12 -18.81 -1.44 -6.30
CA GLY A 12 -18.88 -0.98 -7.70
C GLY A 12 -18.76 0.53 -7.90
N GLN A 13 -18.59 1.30 -6.83
CA GLN A 13 -18.26 2.71 -6.90
C GLN A 13 -16.88 2.87 -7.56
N LYS A 14 -16.80 3.69 -8.62
CA LYS A 14 -15.53 4.09 -9.21
C LYS A 14 -14.83 5.02 -8.22
N LEU A 15 -13.66 4.62 -7.76
CA LEU A 15 -12.79 5.43 -6.95
C LEU A 15 -11.75 6.05 -7.86
N ASP A 16 -11.67 7.39 -7.86
CA ASP A 16 -10.49 8.07 -8.38
C ASP A 16 -9.37 7.89 -7.35
N VAL A 17 -8.72 6.74 -7.43
CA VAL A 17 -7.59 6.36 -6.56
C VAL A 17 -6.40 7.29 -6.80
N TYR A 18 -6.30 7.86 -8.01
CA TYR A 18 -5.21 8.73 -8.42
C TYR A 18 -5.74 10.10 -8.84
N LYS A 19 -5.31 11.15 -8.13
CA LYS A 19 -5.69 12.53 -8.43
C LYS A 19 -5.15 13.02 -9.77
N ASP A 20 -3.99 12.50 -10.20
CA ASP A 20 -3.40 12.78 -11.50
C ASP A 20 -2.68 11.54 -12.06
N LYS A 21 -3.32 10.91 -13.05
CA LYS A 21 -2.78 9.70 -13.70
C LYS A 21 -1.56 10.00 -14.57
N LYS A 22 -1.48 11.19 -15.18
CA LYS A 22 -0.36 11.54 -16.06
C LYS A 22 0.92 11.75 -15.27
N ALA A 23 0.81 12.38 -14.10
CA ALA A 23 1.94 12.55 -13.20
C ALA A 23 2.55 11.21 -12.78
N LEU A 24 1.73 10.17 -12.56
CA LEU A 24 2.22 8.83 -12.24
C LEU A 24 2.89 8.14 -13.43
N ASP A 25 2.34 8.29 -14.64
CA ASP A 25 2.92 7.71 -15.85
C ASP A 25 4.30 8.34 -16.20
N GLU A 26 4.60 9.52 -15.67
CA GLU A 26 5.84 10.26 -15.89
C GLU A 26 6.90 10.08 -14.78
N MET A 27 6.52 9.54 -13.60
CA MET A 27 7.46 9.29 -12.50
C MET A 27 8.36 8.09 -12.78
N THR A 28 9.61 8.21 -12.35
CA THR A 28 10.53 7.07 -12.29
C THR A 28 10.17 6.11 -11.15
N GLU A 29 10.66 4.87 -11.23
CA GLU A 29 10.43 3.86 -10.19
C GLU A 29 10.96 4.33 -8.81
N GLU A 30 12.08 5.04 -8.79
CA GLU A 30 12.67 5.59 -7.56
C GLU A 30 11.75 6.66 -6.93
N GLU A 31 11.21 7.57 -7.75
CA GLU A 31 10.28 8.60 -7.29
C GLU A 31 8.95 8.01 -6.80
N LEU A 32 8.45 6.97 -7.49
CA LEU A 32 7.27 6.23 -7.06
C LEU A 32 7.49 5.55 -5.71
N HIS A 33 8.68 4.98 -5.48
CA HIS A 33 9.02 4.33 -4.23
C HIS A 33 9.05 5.32 -3.07
N GLU A 34 9.76 6.44 -3.21
CA GLU A 34 9.84 7.48 -2.17
C GLU A 34 8.45 8.06 -1.86
N ALA A 35 7.64 8.35 -2.89
CA ALA A 35 6.28 8.83 -2.70
C ALA A 35 5.40 7.83 -1.91
N ALA A 36 5.59 6.53 -2.14
CA ALA A 36 4.88 5.49 -1.38
C ALA A 36 5.35 5.38 0.08
N LEU A 37 6.62 5.65 0.36
CA LEU A 37 7.15 5.68 1.73
C LEU A 37 6.65 6.91 2.52
N GLU A 38 6.49 8.04 1.83
CA GLU A 38 6.03 9.29 2.44
C GLU A 38 4.51 9.36 2.67
N ASP A 39 3.72 8.47 2.06
CA ASP A 39 2.26 8.49 2.18
C ASP A 39 1.81 8.16 3.63
N PRO A 40 1.22 9.13 4.36
CA PRO A 40 0.78 8.91 5.74
C PRO A 40 -0.42 7.96 5.85
N ASP A 41 -1.22 7.82 4.78
CA ASP A 41 -2.41 6.98 4.75
C ASP A 41 -2.08 5.55 4.27
N ALA A 42 -0.91 5.35 3.65
CA ALA A 42 -0.47 4.09 3.07
C ALA A 42 0.95 3.66 3.51
N GLN A 43 1.37 4.03 4.72
CA GLN A 43 2.70 3.70 5.24
C GLN A 43 2.97 2.18 5.16
N PRO A 44 4.20 1.78 4.75
CA PRO A 44 4.57 0.37 4.70
C PRO A 44 4.58 -0.25 6.10
N LEU A 45 4.20 -1.52 6.17
CA LEU A 45 4.30 -2.28 7.43
C LEU A 45 5.76 -2.51 7.79
N SER A 46 6.08 -2.40 9.09
CA SER A 46 7.37 -2.85 9.59
C SER A 46 7.52 -4.37 9.47
N GLU A 47 8.74 -4.87 9.42
CA GLU A 47 8.99 -6.32 9.39
C GLU A 47 8.33 -7.07 10.55
N GLU A 48 8.32 -6.46 11.74
CA GLU A 48 7.70 -7.04 12.93
C GLU A 48 6.19 -7.14 12.80
N GLN A 49 5.56 -6.14 12.17
CA GLN A 49 4.13 -6.15 11.87
C GLN A 49 3.84 -7.20 10.79
N LEU A 50 4.65 -7.27 9.74
CA LEU A 50 4.50 -8.23 8.65
C LEU A 50 4.58 -9.68 9.14
N LYS A 51 5.48 -9.99 10.09
CA LYS A 51 5.63 -11.32 10.70
C LYS A 51 4.37 -11.82 11.42
N ARG A 52 3.45 -10.93 11.82
CA ARG A 52 2.18 -11.30 12.47
C ARG A 52 1.13 -11.78 11.48
N PHE A 53 1.28 -11.48 10.19
CA PHE A 53 0.33 -11.92 9.17
C PHE A 53 0.52 -13.39 8.82
N LYS A 54 -0.60 -14.08 8.59
CA LYS A 54 -0.59 -15.45 8.07
C LYS A 54 -0.23 -15.41 6.59
N ARG A 55 0.64 -16.31 6.16
CA ARG A 55 0.95 -16.47 4.73
C ARG A 55 -0.29 -16.97 3.99
N VAL A 56 -0.56 -16.34 2.85
CA VAL A 56 -1.68 -16.72 1.98
C VAL A 56 -1.44 -18.10 1.34
N ASN A 57 -0.17 -18.45 1.10
CA ASN A 57 0.25 -19.79 0.70
C ASN A 57 1.25 -20.37 1.72
N PRO A 58 0.84 -21.36 2.54
CA PRO A 58 1.71 -21.94 3.56
C PRO A 58 2.86 -22.76 2.99
N ASN A 59 2.78 -23.20 1.72
CA ASN A 59 3.77 -24.05 1.08
C ASN A 59 4.81 -23.27 0.25
N LEU A 60 4.74 -21.94 0.22
CA LEU A 60 5.71 -21.14 -0.55
C LEU A 60 7.09 -21.19 0.17
N PRO A 61 8.16 -21.60 -0.54
CA PRO A 61 9.50 -21.66 0.05
C PRO A 61 9.93 -20.29 0.59
N LYS A 62 10.52 -20.27 1.79
CA LYS A 62 10.97 -19.04 2.49
C LYS A 62 11.94 -18.18 1.67
N LYS A 63 12.58 -18.73 0.65
CA LYS A 63 13.56 -18.06 -0.23
C LYS A 63 12.92 -17.16 -1.29
N GLU A 64 11.66 -17.42 -1.66
CA GLU A 64 10.91 -16.66 -2.67
C GLU A 64 9.90 -15.69 -2.04
N ALA A 65 9.64 -15.83 -0.74
CA ALA A 65 8.95 -14.84 0.06
C ALA A 65 9.93 -13.71 0.42
N GLY A 66 10.24 -12.86 -0.57
CA GLY A 66 11.03 -11.62 -0.53
C GLY A 66 11.90 -11.38 0.71
N ASN A 67 13.23 -11.41 0.52
CA ASN A 67 14.11 -10.50 1.25
C ASN A 67 13.83 -9.10 0.69
N GLY A 68 13.11 -8.29 1.45
CA GLY A 68 12.86 -6.87 1.21
C GLY A 68 12.72 -6.20 2.56
#